data_AF-H2Y1G4-F1
#
_entry.id   AF-H2Y1G4-F1
#
_cell.length_a   1.000
_cell.length_b   1.000
_cell.length_c   1.000
_cell.angle_alpha   90.00
_cell.angle_beta   90.00
_cell.angle_gamma   90.00
#
_symmetry.space_group_name_H-M   'P 1'
#
loop_
_entity.id
_entity.type
_entity.pdbx_description
1 polymer ?
#
loop_
_entity_poly.entity_id
_entity_poly.type
_entity_poly.pdbx_seq_one_letter_code
_entity_poly.pdbx_strand_id
1 'polypeptide(L)'
;MKYIFLLCLLVCGVYASNAVQEKVYDCNNIPGGPKSNLFVKAASGVVECRCQQLLGGCKRNYAPVCDVTGESYSNFCTFCHTVGKNLANGTPPPVYKGSQENEEC
;
A
#
# COMPACT_ATOMS: atom_id res chain seq x y z
N MET A 1 12.48 25.30 -43.30
CA MET A 1 12.90 25.20 -41.87
C MET A 1 11.78 25.45 -40.86
N LYS A 2 10.49 25.46 -41.26
CA LYS A 2 9.33 25.63 -40.35
C LYS A 2 8.74 24.30 -39.83
N TYR A 3 9.02 23.19 -40.51
CA TYR A 3 8.48 21.86 -40.21
C TYR A 3 9.26 21.06 -39.15
N ILE A 4 10.54 21.39 -38.92
CA ILE A 4 11.38 20.71 -37.91
C ILE A 4 10.94 21.05 -36.48
N PHE A 5 10.50 22.29 -36.23
CA PHE A 5 9.95 22.70 -34.94
C PHE A 5 8.58 22.06 -34.64
N LEU A 6 7.78 21.79 -35.66
CA LEU A 6 6.46 21.16 -35.53
C LEU A 6 6.55 19.66 -35.19
N LEU A 7 7.57 18.97 -35.70
CA LEU A 7 7.80 17.56 -35.37
C LEU A 7 8.24 17.36 -33.92
N CYS A 8 9.01 18.30 -33.35
CA CYS A 8 9.50 18.18 -31.97
C CYS A 8 8.36 18.24 -30.92
N LEU A 9 7.31 19.05 -31.18
CA LEU A 9 6.16 19.17 -30.28
C LEU A 9 5.25 17.93 -30.29
N LEU A 10 5.15 17.24 -31.43
CA LEU A 10 4.32 16.03 -31.55
C LEU A 10 4.94 14.83 -30.83
N VAL A 11 6.27 14.76 -30.74
CA VAL A 11 6.95 13.64 -30.04
C VAL A 11 6.89 13.83 -28.52
N CYS A 12 6.92 15.07 -27.99
CA CYS A 12 6.81 15.31 -26.55
C CYS A 12 5.39 15.10 -25.99
N GLY A 13 4.34 15.31 -26.80
CA GLY A 13 2.95 15.23 -26.33
C GLY A 13 2.46 13.82 -25.97
N VAL A 14 3.09 12.77 -26.51
CA VAL A 14 2.65 11.36 -26.31
C VAL A 14 3.20 10.75 -25.02
N TYR A 15 4.26 11.33 -24.43
CA TYR A 15 4.88 10.84 -23.19
C TYR A 15 4.32 11.49 -21.92
N ALA A 16 3.17 12.17 -21.99
CA ALA A 16 2.44 12.63 -20.81
C ALA A 16 1.80 11.43 -20.09
N SER A 17 2.66 10.66 -19.43
CA SER A 17 2.45 10.00 -18.14
C SER A 17 1.00 9.64 -17.81
N ASN A 18 0.67 8.36 -17.99
CA ASN A 18 -0.35 7.68 -17.20
C ASN A 18 0.07 7.74 -15.73
N ALA A 19 -0.16 8.87 -15.06
CA ALA A 19 -0.09 8.96 -13.61
C ALA A 19 -1.24 8.10 -13.09
N VAL A 20 -0.95 6.84 -12.76
CA VAL A 20 -1.86 6.02 -11.96
C VAL A 20 -2.08 6.81 -10.67
N GLN A 21 -3.25 7.42 -10.55
CA GLN A 21 -3.68 8.08 -9.34
C GLN A 21 -3.88 6.98 -8.30
N GLU A 22 -2.83 6.70 -7.53
CA GLU A 22 -2.90 5.77 -6.40
C GLU A 22 -4.03 6.30 -5.50
N LYS A 23 -5.16 5.58 -5.45
CA LYS A 23 -6.24 5.94 -4.55
C LYS A 23 -5.63 5.90 -3.16
N VAL A 24 -5.58 7.05 -2.49
CA VAL A 24 -5.03 7.15 -1.14
C VAL A 24 -6.12 6.70 -0.17
N TYR A 25 -5.78 5.80 0.74
CA TYR A 25 -6.67 5.40 1.82
C TYR A 25 -6.97 6.61 2.72
N ASP A 26 -8.23 7.06 2.78
CA ASP A 26 -8.62 8.26 3.55
C ASP A 26 -8.93 7.91 5.01
N CYS A 27 -7.97 8.18 5.89
CA CYS A 27 -8.13 7.97 7.32
C CYS A 27 -9.19 8.86 8.00
N ASN A 28 -9.67 9.91 7.34
CA ASN A 28 -10.66 10.79 7.94
C ASN A 28 -12.06 10.15 7.96
N ASN A 29 -12.28 9.13 7.14
CA ASN A 29 -13.58 8.49 6.92
C ASN A 29 -13.63 7.01 7.38
N ILE A 30 -12.76 6.61 8.31
CA ILE A 30 -12.78 5.26 8.90
C ILE A 30 -14.03 5.10 9.78
N PRO A 31 -14.79 3.99 9.69
CA PRO A 31 -15.82 3.65 10.67
C PRO A 31 -15.22 3.61 12.08
N GLY A 32 -15.60 4.55 12.95
CA GLY A 32 -14.96 4.78 14.25
C GLY A 32 -14.28 6.15 14.40
N GLY A 33 -14.21 6.94 13.32
CA GLY A 33 -13.82 8.34 13.32
C GLY A 33 -12.39 8.61 12.85
N PRO A 34 -12.06 9.89 12.58
CA PRO A 34 -10.74 10.31 12.11
C PRO A 34 -9.73 10.05 13.23
N LYS A 35 -8.71 9.23 12.97
CA LYS A 35 -7.70 8.65 13.92
C LYS A 35 -7.99 7.26 14.49
N SER A 36 -8.98 6.52 14.00
CA SER A 36 -9.16 5.14 14.45
C SER A 36 -8.13 4.19 13.82
N ASN A 37 -7.71 3.21 14.60
CA ASN A 37 -6.93 2.09 14.09
C ASN A 37 -7.86 1.12 13.36
N LEU A 38 -7.36 0.50 12.30
CA LEU A 38 -8.10 -0.50 11.53
C LEU A 38 -7.77 -1.89 12.06
N PHE A 39 -8.79 -2.64 12.48
CA PHE A 39 -8.66 -4.05 12.82
C PHE A 39 -8.77 -4.89 11.55
N VAL A 40 -7.68 -5.56 11.19
CA VAL A 40 -7.63 -6.45 10.03
C VAL A 40 -7.63 -7.91 10.46
N LYS A 41 -8.12 -8.78 9.59
CA LYS A 41 -8.17 -10.21 9.84
C LYS A 41 -6.75 -10.77 9.98
N ALA A 42 -6.57 -11.65 10.95
CA ALA A 42 -5.38 -12.45 11.13
C ALA A 42 -5.73 -13.93 11.18
N ALA A 43 -4.74 -14.81 10.97
CA ALA A 43 -4.87 -16.24 11.14
C ALA A 43 -5.33 -16.60 12.57
N SER A 44 -4.86 -15.84 13.56
CA SER A 44 -5.17 -15.99 14.99
C SER A 44 -6.02 -14.84 15.54
N GLY A 45 -6.99 -14.33 14.76
CA GLY A 45 -7.96 -13.33 15.21
C GLY A 45 -7.90 -12.03 14.44
N VAL A 46 -7.54 -10.93 15.10
CA VAL A 46 -7.39 -9.60 14.48
C VAL A 46 -6.08 -8.94 14.90
N VAL A 47 -5.51 -8.15 13.99
CA VAL A 47 -4.39 -7.26 14.31
C VAL A 47 -4.74 -5.82 13.97
N GLU A 48 -4.06 -4.90 14.64
CA GLU A 48 -4.35 -3.48 14.57
C GLU A 48 -3.36 -2.76 13.65
N CYS A 49 -3.87 -2.15 12.58
CA CYS A 49 -3.12 -1.26 11.72
C CYS A 49 -3.45 0.20 12.05
N ARG A 50 -2.42 0.99 12.39
CA ARG A 50 -2.59 2.42 12.65
C ARG A 50 -2.72 3.19 11.35
N CYS A 51 -3.50 4.27 11.35
CA CYS A 51 -3.66 5.14 10.18
C CYS A 51 -2.30 5.56 9.55
N GLN A 52 -1.32 5.95 10.36
CA GLN A 52 0.00 6.32 9.85
C GLN A 52 0.64 5.18 9.05
N GLN A 53 0.46 3.93 9.45
CA GLN A 53 1.01 2.77 8.76
C GLN A 53 0.24 2.50 7.45
N LEU A 54 -1.08 2.65 7.45
CA LEU A 54 -1.94 2.54 6.25
C LEU A 54 -1.56 3.56 5.17
N LEU A 55 -1.11 4.76 5.58
CA LEU A 55 -0.59 5.82 4.72
C LEU A 55 0.91 5.69 4.39
N GLY A 56 1.56 4.62 4.85
CA GLY A 56 2.97 4.35 4.56
C GLY A 56 4.01 5.09 5.39
N GLY A 57 3.59 5.73 6.49
CA GLY A 57 4.49 6.32 7.47
C GLY A 57 5.25 5.27 8.30
N CYS A 58 6.14 4.51 7.64
CA CYS A 58 6.87 3.40 8.23
C CYS A 58 8.31 3.74 8.58
N LYS A 59 8.79 3.16 9.69
CA LYS A 59 10.23 3.08 9.97
C LYS A 59 10.86 2.06 9.03
N ARG A 60 12.15 2.24 8.74
CA ARG A 60 12.95 1.35 7.88
C ARG A 60 13.66 0.25 8.68
N ASN A 61 12.97 -0.33 9.67
CA ASN A 61 13.47 -1.49 10.41
C ASN A 61 13.08 -2.78 9.67
N TYR A 62 14.00 -3.72 9.56
CA TYR A 62 13.72 -5.03 9.00
C TYR A 62 13.28 -5.97 10.13
N ALA A 63 12.03 -6.42 10.07
CA ALA A 63 11.42 -7.33 11.04
C ALA A 63 10.31 -8.11 10.31
N PRO A 64 10.67 -9.04 9.42
CA PRO A 64 9.78 -9.56 8.40
C PRO A 64 8.56 -10.26 8.98
N VAL A 65 7.43 -10.11 8.29
CA VAL A 65 6.14 -10.70 8.64
C VAL A 65 5.52 -11.33 7.40
N CYS A 66 4.57 -12.23 7.62
CA CYS A 66 3.90 -12.97 6.56
C CYS A 66 2.40 -12.76 6.59
N ASP A 67 1.77 -12.85 5.43
CA ASP A 67 0.34 -13.13 5.31
C ASP A 67 0.06 -14.63 5.20
N VAL A 68 -1.22 -15.01 5.15
CA VAL A 68 -1.64 -16.43 5.01
C VAL A 68 -1.37 -17.03 3.64
N THR A 69 -1.02 -16.21 2.64
CA THR A 69 -0.72 -16.66 1.27
C THR A 69 0.75 -16.98 1.05
N GLY A 70 1.61 -16.61 2.01
CA GLY A 70 3.05 -16.77 1.92
C GLY A 70 3.79 -15.50 1.46
N GLU A 71 3.09 -14.36 1.33
CA GLU A 71 3.74 -13.11 0.96
C GLU A 71 4.47 -12.50 2.18
N SER A 72 5.75 -12.17 1.99
CA SER A 72 6.58 -11.53 3.00
C SER A 72 6.56 -10.01 2.88
N TYR A 73 6.50 -9.34 4.02
CA TYR A 73 6.60 -7.89 4.14
C TYR A 73 7.79 -7.53 5.02
N SER A 74 8.57 -6.51 4.62
CA SER A 74 9.80 -6.11 5.32
C SER A 74 9.62 -5.82 6.81
N ASN A 75 8.42 -5.37 7.19
CA ASN A 75 7.95 -5.33 8.57
C ASN A 75 6.43 -5.21 8.64
N PHE A 76 5.88 -5.28 9.86
CA PHE A 76 4.44 -5.11 10.12
C PHE A 76 3.86 -3.79 9.59
N CYS A 77 4.63 -2.69 9.58
CA CYS A 77 4.15 -1.44 9.02
C CYS A 77 3.96 -1.52 7.50
N THR A 78 4.90 -2.15 6.78
CA THR A 78 4.78 -2.39 5.34
C THR A 78 3.57 -3.27 5.02
N PHE A 79 3.28 -4.28 5.84
CA PHE A 79 2.04 -5.06 5.74
C PHE A 79 0.79 -4.15 5.84
N CYS A 80 0.73 -3.27 6.85
CA CYS A 80 -0.38 -2.32 6.99
C CYS A 80 -0.46 -1.30 5.83
N HIS A 81 0.66 -0.87 5.27
CA HIS A 81 0.64 -0.04 4.06
C HIS A 81 -0.08 -0.78 2.92
N THR A 82 0.27 -2.04 2.67
CA THR A 82 -0.39 -2.87 1.65
C THR A 82 -1.89 -3.03 1.91
N VAL A 83 -2.30 -3.21 3.17
CA VAL A 83 -3.72 -3.17 3.56
C VAL A 83 -4.38 -1.86 3.08
N GLY A 84 -3.78 -0.72 3.39
CA GLY A 84 -4.30 0.60 2.98
C GLY A 84 -4.46 0.72 1.46
N LYS A 85 -3.43 0.33 0.70
CA LYS A 85 -3.47 0.30 -0.77
C LYS A 85 -4.58 -0.59 -1.31
N ASN A 86 -4.73 -1.79 -0.76
CA ASN A 86 -5.75 -2.73 -1.21
C ASN A 86 -7.15 -2.16 -0.98
N LEU A 87 -7.41 -1.63 0.20
CA LEU A 87 -8.70 -1.01 0.52
C LEU A 87 -9.03 0.18 -0.38
N ALA A 88 -8.05 1.04 -0.66
CA ALA A 88 -8.26 2.18 -1.54
C ALA A 88 -8.52 1.75 -3.00
N ASN A 89 -7.96 0.62 -3.42
CA ASN A 89 -8.20 0.02 -4.73
C ASN A 89 -9.45 -0.87 -4.78
N GLY A 90 -10.14 -1.07 -3.65
CA GLY A 90 -11.30 -1.96 -3.55
C GLY A 90 -10.93 -3.45 -3.62
N THR A 91 -9.67 -3.80 -3.38
CA THR A 91 -9.22 -5.20 -3.29
C THR A 91 -9.26 -5.68 -1.83
N PRO A 92 -9.45 -6.99 -1.59
CA PRO A 92 -9.39 -7.53 -0.24
C PRO A 92 -8.01 -7.30 0.40
N PRO A 93 -7.94 -6.88 1.67
CA PRO A 93 -6.67 -6.78 2.37
C PRO A 93 -6.07 -8.17 2.64
N PRO A 94 -4.73 -8.30 2.68
CA PRO A 94 -4.08 -9.55 3.06
C PRO A 94 -4.44 -9.92 4.51
N VAL A 95 -4.45 -11.22 4.82
CA VAL A 95 -4.74 -11.73 6.17
C VAL A 95 -3.43 -11.96 6.89
N TYR A 96 -3.22 -11.29 8.01
CA TYR A 96 -1.97 -11.38 8.76
C TYR A 96 -1.75 -12.79 9.33
N LYS A 97 -0.59 -13.41 9.07
CA LYS A 97 -0.23 -14.73 9.62
C LYS A 97 0.63 -14.60 10.87
N GLY A 98 1.66 -13.76 10.84
CA GLY A 98 2.61 -13.62 11.96
C GLY A 98 3.97 -13.09 11.52
N SER A 99 4.96 -13.21 12.40
CA SER A 99 6.38 -13.02 12.07
C SER A 99 6.88 -14.10 11.13
N GLN A 100 7.82 -13.75 10.26
CA GLN A 100 8.53 -14.72 9.43
C GLN A 100 9.50 -15.53 10.29
N GLU A 101 9.44 -16.86 10.20
CA GLU A 101 10.34 -17.78 10.91
C GLU A 101 11.18 -18.55 9.89
N ASN A 102 12.48 -18.69 10.13
CA ASN A 102 13.40 -19.47 9.26
C ASN A 102 13.33 -19.12 7.76
N GLU A 103 13.15 -17.83 7.45
CA GLU A 103 13.06 -17.31 6.06
C GLU A 103 11.87 -17.80 5.23
N GLU A 104 10.96 -18.57 5.84
CA GLU A 104 9.75 -19.05 5.18
C GLU A 104 8.51 -18.33 5.71
N CYS A 105 7.66 -17.95 4.75
CA CYS A 105 6.25 -17.71 4.96
C CYS A 105 5.49 -18.97 4.53
#